data_AF-A0A1D9BB16-F1
#
_entry.id   AF-A0A1D9BB16-F1
#
_cell.length_a   1.000
_cell.length_b   1.000
_cell.length_c   1.000
_cell.angle_alpha   90.00
_cell.angle_beta   90.00
_cell.angle_gamma   90.00
#
_symmetry.space_group_name_H-M   'P 1'
#
loop_
_entity.id
_entity.type
_entity.pdbx_description
1 polymer ?
#
loop_
_entity_poly.entity_id
_entity_poly.type
_entity_poly.pdbx_seq_one_letter_code
_entity_poly.pdbx_strand_id
1 'polypeptide(L)'
;MAEPKKPSSWWQTLPGVLTALAAAVTAITGLVALLFQYGVLGGKAPPGAPPSGVAATPSPNQGATASAALPAPATARAWSDATAVVLHRDGTLTRFRAGSFSNCISVAHDIPLDSGQSVPFERMAGFDVLHADDHASPNAKARLKIELVDGTVLSGTADANCDLFGYNEVGRFSTYYDRIRSVRFER
;
A
#
# COMPACT_ATOMS: atom_id res chain seq x y z
N MET A 1 -65.53 -24.59 -13.38
CA MET A 1 -64.73 -24.40 -12.15
C MET A 1 -63.27 -24.43 -12.56
N ALA A 2 -62.54 -23.34 -12.36
CA ALA A 2 -61.12 -23.25 -12.72
C ALA A 2 -60.28 -23.22 -11.43
N GLU A 3 -59.39 -24.19 -11.27
CA GLU A 3 -58.46 -24.27 -10.14
C GLU A 3 -57.35 -23.21 -10.25
N PRO A 4 -56.97 -22.54 -9.16
CA PRO A 4 -55.85 -21.60 -9.18
C PRO A 4 -54.50 -22.33 -9.23
N LYS A 5 -53.66 -21.97 -10.21
CA LYS A 5 -52.28 -22.44 -10.36
C LYS A 5 -51.45 -22.06 -9.11
N LYS A 6 -50.86 -23.07 -8.47
CA LYS A 6 -49.95 -22.94 -7.33
C LYS A 6 -48.71 -22.12 -7.74
N PRO A 7 -48.30 -21.08 -6.97
CA PRO A 7 -47.12 -20.30 -7.30
C PRO A 7 -45.86 -21.16 -7.19
N SER A 8 -45.06 -21.21 -8.26
CA SER A 8 -43.76 -21.87 -8.24
C SER A 8 -42.82 -21.11 -7.29
N SER A 9 -42.22 -21.83 -6.35
CA SER A 9 -41.38 -21.22 -5.33
C SER A 9 -40.09 -20.69 -5.94
N TRP A 10 -39.92 -19.36 -5.88
CA TRP A 10 -38.70 -18.61 -6.24
C TRP A 10 -37.42 -19.13 -5.56
N TRP A 11 -37.56 -19.79 -4.41
CA TRP A 11 -36.46 -20.47 -3.70
C TRP A 11 -35.80 -21.62 -4.49
N GLN A 12 -36.46 -22.14 -5.52
CA GLN A 12 -35.97 -23.30 -6.26
C GLN A 12 -34.84 -22.96 -7.26
N THR A 13 -34.66 -21.68 -7.62
CA THR A 13 -33.62 -21.24 -8.57
C THR A 13 -32.39 -20.60 -7.90
N LEU A 14 -32.47 -20.27 -6.61
CA LEU A 14 -31.40 -19.59 -5.87
C LEU A 14 -30.07 -20.38 -5.82
N PRO A 15 -30.06 -21.70 -5.53
CA PRO A 15 -28.80 -22.47 -5.45
C PRO A 15 -28.09 -22.60 -6.80
N GLY A 16 -28.87 -22.68 -7.88
CA GLY A 16 -28.34 -22.77 -9.25
C GLY A 16 -27.63 -21.49 -9.68
N VAL A 17 -28.23 -20.33 -9.37
CA VAL A 17 -27.64 -19.02 -9.71
C VAL A 17 -26.33 -18.77 -8.96
N LEU A 18 -26.26 -19.15 -7.68
CA LEU A 18 -25.03 -19.02 -6.90
C LEU A 18 -23.89 -19.89 -7.45
N THR A 19 -24.21 -21.13 -7.83
CA THR A 19 -23.22 -22.04 -8.43
C THR A 19 -22.73 -21.52 -9.78
N ALA A 20 -23.62 -21.02 -10.62
CA ALA A 20 -23.26 -20.43 -11.91
C ALA A 20 -22.35 -19.20 -11.76
N LEU A 21 -22.62 -18.35 -10.76
CA LEU A 21 -21.78 -17.20 -10.42
C LEU A 21 -20.38 -17.62 -9.98
N ALA A 22 -20.28 -18.61 -9.08
CA ALA A 22 -18.99 -19.12 -8.62
C ALA A 22 -18.15 -19.70 -9.77
N ALA A 23 -18.78 -20.45 -10.68
CA ALA A 23 -18.13 -20.99 -11.86
C ALA A 23 -17.65 -19.86 -12.81
N ALA A 24 -18.47 -18.83 -13.01
CA ALA A 24 -18.11 -17.68 -13.84
C ALA A 24 -16.89 -16.91 -13.29
N VAL A 25 -16.87 -16.63 -11.97
CA VAL A 25 -15.72 -15.95 -11.33
C VAL A 25 -14.45 -16.79 -11.45
N THR A 26 -14.54 -18.11 -11.28
CA THR A 26 -13.41 -19.03 -11.40
C THR A 26 -12.85 -19.03 -12.83
N ALA A 27 -13.73 -19.08 -13.84
CA ALA A 27 -13.35 -19.03 -15.25
C ALA A 27 -12.65 -17.71 -15.61
N ILE A 28 -13.18 -16.57 -15.15
CA ILE A 28 -12.58 -15.25 -15.38
C ILE A 28 -11.19 -15.18 -14.72
N THR A 29 -11.06 -15.66 -13.49
CA THR A 29 -9.80 -15.64 -12.75
C THR A 29 -8.73 -16.50 -13.44
N GLY A 30 -9.10 -17.71 -13.88
CA GLY A 30 -8.20 -18.59 -14.64
C GLY A 30 -7.77 -17.97 -15.97
N LEU A 31 -8.70 -17.31 -16.67
CA LEU A 31 -8.41 -16.62 -17.93
C LEU A 31 -7.44 -15.46 -17.75
N VAL A 32 -7.64 -14.63 -16.72
CA VAL A 32 -6.74 -13.51 -16.40
C VAL A 32 -5.34 -14.02 -16.05
N ALA A 33 -5.24 -15.09 -15.25
CA ALA A 33 -3.95 -15.69 -14.91
C ALA A 33 -3.18 -16.17 -16.15
N LEU A 34 -3.87 -16.78 -17.13
CA LEU A 34 -3.26 -17.18 -18.40
C LEU A 34 -2.78 -15.98 -19.23
N LEU A 35 -3.55 -14.88 -19.28
CA LEU A 35 -3.16 -13.66 -19.99
C LEU A 35 -1.92 -12.98 -19.40
N PHE A 36 -1.72 -13.07 -18.08
CA PHE A 36 -0.50 -12.62 -17.42
C PHE A 36 0.71 -13.49 -17.79
N GLN A 37 0.55 -14.83 -17.82
CA GLN A 37 1.63 -15.75 -18.20
C GLN A 37 2.03 -15.60 -19.68
N TYR A 38 1.05 -15.35 -20.56
CA TYR A 38 1.30 -15.13 -21.99
C TYR A 38 1.88 -13.74 -22.31
N GLY A 39 2.08 -12.87 -21.31
CA GLY A 39 2.68 -11.55 -21.49
C GLY A 39 1.79 -10.56 -22.25
N VAL A 40 0.49 -10.81 -22.36
CA VAL A 40 -0.48 -9.90 -23.00
C VAL A 40 -0.77 -8.69 -22.10
N LEU A 41 -0.67 -8.86 -20.78
CA LEU A 41 -0.96 -7.82 -19.77
C LEU A 41 0.27 -7.38 -18.95
N GLY A 42 1.46 -7.90 -19.24
CA GLY A 42 2.69 -7.64 -18.47
C GLY A 42 3.88 -7.32 -19.38
N GLY A 43 4.45 -6.12 -19.21
CA GLY A 43 5.65 -5.68 -19.92
C GLY A 43 6.82 -6.66 -19.72
N LYS A 44 7.48 -6.97 -20.84
CA LYS A 44 8.62 -7.87 -20.95
C LYS A 44 9.77 -7.42 -20.04
N ALA A 45 9.98 -8.10 -18.91
CA ALA A 45 11.27 -8.03 -18.21
C ALA A 45 12.30 -8.85 -19.02
N PRO A 46 13.45 -8.28 -19.42
CA PRO A 46 14.48 -9.06 -20.09
C PRO A 46 15.13 -10.06 -19.12
N PRO A 47 15.31 -11.33 -19.53
CA PRO A 47 16.03 -12.32 -18.74
C PRO A 47 17.54 -12.20 -19.00
N GLY A 48 18.32 -12.20 -17.92
CA GLY A 48 19.76 -12.53 -17.96
C GLY A 48 20.72 -11.36 -17.80
N ALA A 49 21.33 -11.29 -16.63
CA ALA A 49 22.71 -10.83 -16.49
C ALA A 49 23.44 -11.78 -15.52
N PRO A 50 24.41 -12.60 -15.98
CA PRO A 50 25.24 -13.44 -15.12
C PRO A 50 26.31 -12.62 -14.38
N PRO A 51 26.91 -13.17 -13.31
CA PRO A 51 27.92 -12.47 -12.51
C PRO A 51 29.27 -12.45 -13.24
N SER A 52 29.80 -11.26 -13.54
CA SER A 52 31.19 -11.10 -13.97
C SER A 52 32.05 -10.76 -12.76
N GLY A 53 32.72 -11.78 -12.23
CA GLY A 53 33.96 -11.60 -11.48
C GLY A 53 35.14 -11.76 -12.42
N VAL A 54 36.07 -10.80 -12.43
CA VAL A 54 37.50 -11.04 -12.67
C VAL A 54 38.30 -10.02 -11.86
N ALA A 55 39.24 -10.52 -11.07
CA ALA A 55 40.22 -9.77 -10.30
C ALA A 55 41.40 -9.32 -11.18
N ALA A 56 41.99 -8.15 -10.89
CA ALA A 56 43.44 -7.91 -11.04
C ALA A 56 43.88 -6.60 -10.34
N THR A 57 44.63 -6.78 -9.25
CA THR A 57 45.92 -6.16 -8.86
C THR A 57 46.03 -4.64 -8.61
N PRO A 58 46.62 -4.22 -7.45
CA PRO A 58 46.76 -2.82 -7.06
C PRO A 58 48.01 -2.15 -7.65
N SER A 59 47.90 -0.86 -8.00
CA SER A 59 49.05 0.05 -8.15
C SER A 59 49.06 1.07 -7.01
N PRO A 60 50.19 1.28 -6.32
CA PRO A 60 50.31 2.25 -5.24
C PRO A 60 50.79 3.62 -5.74
N ASN A 61 50.46 4.63 -4.95
CA ASN A 61 51.02 5.99 -4.92
C ASN A 61 50.74 6.93 -6.12
N GLN A 62 49.84 7.88 -5.88
CA GLN A 62 50.25 9.30 -5.73
C GLN A 62 49.09 10.21 -5.26
N GLY A 63 49.39 11.04 -4.26
CA GLY A 63 48.88 12.41 -4.16
C GLY A 63 47.48 12.59 -3.57
N ALA A 64 47.37 12.54 -2.24
CA ALA A 64 46.23 13.08 -1.51
C ALA A 64 46.24 14.62 -1.57
N THR A 65 45.44 15.21 -2.45
CA THR A 65 44.82 16.52 -2.23
C THR A 65 43.35 16.29 -1.92
N ALA A 66 42.98 16.59 -0.67
CA ALA A 66 41.62 16.48 -0.17
C ALA A 66 40.70 17.47 -0.91
N SER A 67 40.10 17.01 -2.00
CA SER A 67 38.87 17.57 -2.51
C SER A 67 37.75 17.00 -1.65
N ALA A 68 37.15 17.86 -0.80
CA ALA A 68 36.00 17.50 0.02
C ALA A 68 34.88 17.01 -0.92
N ALA A 69 34.77 15.70 -1.07
CA ALA A 69 33.66 15.07 -1.74
C ALA A 69 32.39 15.49 -0.99
N LEU A 70 31.51 16.21 -1.69
CA LEU A 70 30.12 16.32 -1.26
C LEU A 70 29.63 14.90 -0.93
N PRO A 71 28.90 14.71 0.18
CA PRO A 71 28.27 13.43 0.44
C PRO A 71 27.41 13.08 -0.78
N ALA A 72 27.69 11.94 -1.40
CA ALA A 72 26.81 11.38 -2.41
C ALA A 72 25.39 11.35 -1.82
N PRO A 73 24.35 11.73 -2.57
CA PRO A 73 22.99 11.58 -2.09
C PRO A 73 22.81 10.13 -1.68
N ALA A 74 22.50 9.89 -0.41
CA ALA A 74 22.18 8.55 0.06
C ALA A 74 21.14 7.99 -0.91
N THR A 75 21.49 6.94 -1.64
CA THR A 75 20.56 6.24 -2.50
C THR A 75 19.39 5.84 -1.62
N ALA A 76 18.27 6.53 -1.75
CA ALA A 76 17.05 6.24 -1.00
C ALA A 76 16.77 4.74 -1.13
N ARG A 77 16.57 4.03 -0.01
CA ARG A 77 16.29 2.60 -0.07
C ARG A 77 15.06 2.36 -0.94
N ALA A 78 15.04 1.20 -1.58
CA ALA A 78 13.87 0.72 -2.28
C ALA A 78 12.68 0.68 -1.31
N TRP A 79 11.48 0.94 -1.82
CA TRP A 79 10.25 0.94 -1.02
C TRP A 79 10.02 -0.40 -0.29
N SER A 80 10.47 -1.51 -0.88
CA SER A 80 10.43 -2.85 -0.27
C SER A 80 11.18 -2.96 1.04
N ASP A 81 12.22 -2.14 1.23
CA ASP A 81 13.10 -2.15 2.39
C ASP A 81 12.79 -1.01 3.37
N ALA A 82 11.80 -0.18 3.03
CA ALA A 82 11.40 0.94 3.85
C ALA A 82 10.62 0.49 5.09
N THR A 83 10.78 1.23 6.17
CA THR A 83 10.07 0.99 7.45
C THR A 83 9.05 2.09 7.66
N ALA A 84 7.81 1.70 7.94
CA ALA A 84 6.80 2.63 8.40
C ALA A 84 6.86 2.71 9.93
N VAL A 85 6.99 3.94 10.43
CA VAL A 85 7.06 4.27 11.86
C VAL A 85 5.83 5.09 12.21
N VAL A 86 4.97 4.51 13.05
CA VAL A 86 3.73 5.13 13.52
C VAL A 86 3.95 5.64 14.93
N LEU A 87 3.78 6.95 15.11
CA LEU A 87 3.76 7.59 16.42
C LEU A 87 2.31 7.70 16.89
N HIS A 88 1.98 6.99 17.96
CA HIS A 88 0.68 7.05 18.60
C HIS A 88 0.51 8.32 19.43
N ARG A 89 -0.74 8.70 19.73
CA ARG A 89 -1.02 9.87 20.58
C ARG A 89 -0.52 9.71 22.02
N ASP A 90 -0.40 8.47 22.50
CA ASP A 90 0.18 8.14 23.81
C ASP A 90 1.72 8.21 23.83
N GLY A 91 2.35 8.52 22.69
CA GLY A 91 3.80 8.61 22.56
C GLY A 91 4.48 7.28 22.21
N THR A 92 3.75 6.17 22.14
CA THR A 92 4.32 4.88 21.72
C THR A 92 4.66 4.87 20.23
N LEU A 93 5.69 4.11 19.87
CA LEU A 93 6.16 3.95 18.49
C LEU A 93 5.96 2.51 18.05
N THR A 94 5.28 2.34 16.92
CA THR A 94 5.14 1.03 16.26
C THR A 94 5.85 1.03 14.93
N ARG A 95 6.60 -0.05 14.65
CA ARG A 95 7.34 -0.23 13.39
C ARG A 95 6.85 -1.47 12.64
N PHE A 96 6.74 -1.35 11.32
CA PHE A 96 6.40 -2.44 10.42
C PHE A 96 6.92 -2.15 8.99
N ARG A 97 6.84 -3.15 8.11
CA ARG A 97 7.30 -3.03 6.72
C ARG A 97 6.43 -2.03 5.96
N ALA A 98 7.02 -0.99 5.36
CA ALA A 98 6.28 0.06 4.65
C ALA A 98 5.48 -0.49 3.47
N GLY A 99 6.03 -1.46 2.73
CA GLY A 99 5.32 -2.13 1.63
C GLY A 99 4.08 -2.93 2.07
N SER A 100 3.90 -3.17 3.37
CA SER A 100 2.70 -3.81 3.92
C SER A 100 1.67 -2.82 4.48
N PHE A 101 2.00 -1.52 4.49
CA PHE A 101 1.14 -0.49 5.05
C PHE A 101 -0.02 -0.19 4.11
N SER A 102 -1.24 -0.22 4.65
CA SER A 102 -2.47 -0.04 3.89
C SER A 102 -3.47 0.80 4.68
N ASN A 103 -4.38 1.44 3.94
CA ASN A 103 -5.52 2.18 4.46
C ASN A 103 -6.83 1.53 4.01
N CYS A 104 -7.73 1.27 4.97
CA CYS A 104 -8.92 0.44 4.79
C CYS A 104 -8.62 -1.01 4.42
N ILE A 105 -9.63 -1.89 4.53
CA ILE A 105 -9.58 -3.32 4.14
C ILE A 105 -9.10 -3.53 2.69
N SER A 106 -9.21 -2.53 1.83
CA SER A 106 -8.64 -2.53 0.49
C SER A 106 -7.11 -2.63 0.55
N VAL A 107 -6.51 -3.39 -0.38
CA VAL A 107 -5.06 -3.39 -0.68
C VAL A 107 -4.54 -2.04 -1.21
N ALA A 108 -5.26 -0.95 -0.91
CA ALA A 108 -4.92 0.40 -1.26
C ALA A 108 -3.67 0.81 -0.44
N HIS A 109 -2.58 1.00 -1.16
CA HIS A 109 -1.32 1.52 -0.62
C HIS A 109 -1.24 3.04 -0.82
N ASP A 110 -2.35 3.71 -0.57
CA ASP A 110 -2.53 5.14 -0.75
C ASP A 110 -3.48 5.76 0.28
N ILE A 111 -3.54 7.09 0.30
CA ILE A 111 -4.53 7.86 1.04
C ILE A 111 -5.43 8.56 0.01
N PRO A 112 -6.69 8.13 -0.15
CA PRO A 112 -7.67 8.91 -0.88
C PRO A 112 -8.05 10.15 -0.07
N LEU A 113 -8.06 11.29 -0.75
CA LEU A 113 -8.48 12.57 -0.19
C LEU A 113 -9.85 12.97 -0.75
N ASP A 114 -10.61 13.72 0.03
CA ASP A 114 -11.93 14.27 -0.36
C ASP A 114 -11.85 15.18 -1.62
N SER A 115 -10.66 15.64 -1.99
CA SER A 115 -10.41 16.37 -3.25
C SER A 115 -10.53 15.49 -4.50
N GLY A 116 -10.64 14.16 -4.35
CA GLY A 116 -10.59 13.19 -5.44
C GLY A 116 -9.16 12.76 -5.80
N GLN A 117 -8.14 13.35 -5.17
CA GLN A 117 -6.75 12.91 -5.32
C GLN A 117 -6.48 11.70 -4.42
N SER A 118 -5.67 10.77 -4.91
CA SER A 118 -5.08 9.73 -4.08
C SER A 118 -3.56 9.91 -4.03
N VAL A 119 -2.98 9.79 -2.83
CA VAL A 119 -1.53 9.93 -2.62
C VAL A 119 -0.95 8.57 -2.25
N PRO A 120 -0.11 7.95 -3.09
CA PRO A 120 0.52 6.66 -2.78
C PRO A 120 1.52 6.78 -1.63
N PHE A 121 1.53 5.81 -0.71
CA PHE A 121 2.49 5.79 0.41
C PHE A 121 3.95 5.77 -0.07
N GLU A 122 4.23 5.09 -1.18
CA GLU A 122 5.57 5.05 -1.80
C GLU A 122 6.06 6.42 -2.31
N ARG A 123 5.18 7.42 -2.41
CA ARG A 123 5.54 8.80 -2.74
C ARG A 123 5.60 9.72 -1.53
N MET A 124 5.25 9.22 -0.34
CA MET A 124 5.29 9.98 0.91
C MET A 124 6.62 9.80 1.64
N ALA A 125 7.13 10.89 2.21
CA ALA A 125 8.04 10.85 3.36
C ALA A 125 7.25 10.54 4.65
N GLY A 126 6.00 11.00 4.73
CA GLY A 126 5.08 10.68 5.82
C GLY A 126 3.88 11.61 5.86
N PHE A 127 3.09 11.51 6.93
CA PHE A 127 1.99 12.44 7.19
C PHE A 127 1.77 12.66 8.68
N ASP A 128 1.19 13.80 9.01
CA ASP A 128 0.75 14.19 10.35
C ASP A 128 -0.77 14.27 10.40
N VAL A 129 -1.35 13.72 11.46
CA VAL A 129 -2.79 13.86 11.75
C VAL A 129 -3.00 15.13 12.55
N LEU A 130 -3.45 16.19 11.87
CA LEU A 130 -3.74 17.48 12.50
C LEU A 130 -4.98 17.38 13.39
N HIS A 131 -6.00 16.67 12.91
CA HIS A 131 -7.25 16.42 13.60
C HIS A 131 -7.90 15.17 13.03
N ALA A 132 -8.59 14.39 13.84
CA ALA A 132 -9.41 13.27 13.40
C ALA A 132 -10.63 13.15 14.31
N ASP A 133 -11.79 12.90 13.70
CA ASP A 133 -13.00 12.51 14.40
C ASP A 133 -12.82 11.10 15.00
N ASP A 134 -13.66 10.74 15.97
CA ASP A 134 -13.73 9.36 16.47
C ASP A 134 -14.10 8.43 15.30
N HIS A 135 -13.29 7.41 15.04
CA HIS A 135 -13.45 6.46 13.93
C HIS A 135 -14.80 5.71 13.95
N ALA A 136 -15.46 5.63 15.11
CA ALA A 136 -16.81 5.05 15.23
C ALA A 136 -17.93 6.01 14.83
N SER A 137 -17.64 7.30 14.62
CA SER A 137 -18.61 8.31 14.21
C SER A 137 -19.05 8.09 12.75
N PRO A 138 -20.32 8.35 12.41
CA PRO A 138 -20.74 8.32 11.01
C PRO A 138 -19.99 9.40 10.20
N ASN A 139 -19.40 9.02 9.07
CA ASN A 139 -18.60 9.91 8.20
C ASN A 139 -17.42 10.58 8.93
N ALA A 140 -16.73 9.84 9.81
CA ALA A 140 -15.54 10.32 10.50
C ALA A 140 -14.49 10.79 9.48
N LYS A 141 -13.89 11.95 9.72
CA LYS A 141 -12.86 12.55 8.85
C LYS A 141 -11.56 12.78 9.60
N ALA A 142 -10.45 12.72 8.87
CA ALA A 142 -9.12 13.07 9.35
C ALA A 142 -8.51 14.17 8.47
N ARG A 143 -8.10 15.27 9.09
CA ARG A 143 -7.31 16.34 8.44
C ARG A 143 -5.84 16.01 8.53
N LEU A 144 -5.20 15.88 7.38
CA LEU A 144 -3.82 15.41 7.24
C LEU A 144 -2.94 16.51 6.65
N LYS A 145 -1.69 16.56 7.13
CA LYS A 145 -0.58 17.22 6.44
C LYS A 145 0.34 16.14 5.92
N ILE A 146 0.50 16.04 4.60
CA ILE A 146 1.26 14.99 3.93
C ILE A 146 2.54 15.60 3.38
N GLU A 147 3.68 14.97 3.64
CA GLU A 147 4.98 15.34 3.10
C GLU A 147 5.39 14.29 2.06
N LEU A 148 5.67 14.73 0.85
CA LEU A 148 6.15 13.89 -0.24
C LEU A 148 7.67 13.73 -0.18
N VAL A 149 8.17 12.69 -0.85
CA VAL A 149 9.62 12.40 -0.91
C VAL A 149 10.44 13.52 -1.56
N ASP A 150 9.82 14.39 -2.37
CA ASP A 150 10.46 15.54 -2.99
C ASP A 150 10.43 16.81 -2.11
N GLY A 151 9.92 16.70 -0.88
CA GLY A 151 9.77 17.81 0.07
C GLY A 151 8.49 18.63 -0.13
N THR A 152 7.67 18.31 -1.14
CA THR A 152 6.37 18.97 -1.33
C THR A 152 5.44 18.63 -0.17
N VAL A 153 4.77 19.64 0.36
CA VAL A 153 3.78 19.48 1.42
C VAL A 153 2.38 19.70 0.86
N LEU A 154 1.52 18.72 1.09
CA LEU A 154 0.10 18.74 0.73
C LEU A 154 -0.74 18.72 2.01
N SER A 155 -1.96 19.22 1.93
CA SER A 155 -2.95 19.11 3.01
C SER A 155 -4.27 18.65 2.43
N GLY A 156 -4.98 17.82 3.17
CA GLY A 156 -6.24 17.23 2.72
C GLY A 156 -7.03 16.59 3.84
N THR A 157 -8.24 16.16 3.50
CA THR A 157 -9.11 15.40 4.40
C THR A 157 -9.30 14.01 3.83
N ALA A 158 -9.22 12.98 4.68
CA ALA A 158 -9.48 11.59 4.32
C ALA A 158 -10.60 11.02 5.21
N ASP A 159 -11.23 9.94 4.76
CA ASP A 159 -12.14 9.16 5.61
C ASP A 159 -11.36 8.50 6.76
N ALA A 160 -11.91 8.63 7.97
CA ALA A 160 -11.32 8.13 9.22
C ALA A 160 -12.06 6.92 9.81
N ASN A 161 -13.08 6.41 9.13
CA ASN A 161 -13.82 5.20 9.54
C ASN A 161 -13.05 3.90 9.30
N CYS A 162 -11.90 3.97 8.63
CA CYS A 162 -11.08 2.82 8.29
C CYS A 162 -9.85 2.70 9.19
N ASP A 163 -9.39 1.47 9.38
CA ASP A 163 -8.12 1.23 10.02
C ASP A 163 -6.94 1.45 9.05
N LEU A 164 -5.83 1.88 9.65
CA LEU A 164 -4.49 1.84 9.10
C LEU A 164 -3.83 0.57 9.62
N PHE A 165 -3.31 -0.27 8.74
CA PHE A 165 -2.70 -1.53 9.16
C PHE A 165 -1.41 -1.84 8.42
N GLY A 166 -0.62 -2.74 9.00
CA GLY A 166 0.61 -3.26 8.43
C GLY A 166 1.04 -4.56 9.09
N TYR A 167 2.13 -5.15 8.60
CA TYR A 167 2.65 -6.42 9.11
C TYR A 167 4.12 -6.27 9.55
N ASN A 168 4.39 -6.77 10.76
CA ASN A 168 5.75 -6.96 11.28
C ASN A 168 5.97 -8.43 11.67
N GLU A 169 7.09 -8.72 12.32
CA GLU A 169 7.48 -10.08 12.73
C GLU A 169 6.54 -10.69 13.78
N VAL A 170 5.78 -9.87 14.51
CA VAL A 170 4.84 -10.33 15.56
C VAL A 170 3.44 -10.57 14.98
N GLY A 171 3.10 -9.91 13.88
CA GLY A 171 1.85 -10.12 13.16
C GLY A 171 1.27 -8.83 12.58
N ARG A 172 -0.06 -8.82 12.43
CA ARG A 172 -0.82 -7.66 11.94
C ARG A 172 -0.93 -6.60 13.02
N PHE A 173 -0.47 -5.39 12.71
CA PHE A 173 -0.78 -4.18 13.44
C PHE A 173 -1.97 -3.47 12.80
N SER A 174 -2.86 -2.89 13.60
CA SER A 174 -4.00 -2.09 13.12
C SER A 174 -4.25 -0.94 14.09
N THR A 175 -4.54 0.24 13.56
CA THR A 175 -4.84 1.47 14.30
C THR A 175 -5.76 2.38 13.50
N TYR A 176 -6.11 3.54 14.03
CA TYR A 176 -7.01 4.51 13.40
C TYR A 176 -6.41 5.91 13.47
N TYR A 177 -6.85 6.82 12.60
CA TYR A 177 -6.32 8.19 12.54
C TYR A 177 -6.47 8.96 13.85
N ASP A 178 -7.56 8.73 14.60
CA ASP A 178 -7.81 9.33 15.92
C ASP A 178 -6.82 8.86 17.00
N ARG A 179 -6.17 7.70 16.82
CA ARG A 179 -5.21 7.13 17.77
C ARG A 179 -3.75 7.46 17.47
N ILE A 180 -3.46 8.03 16.31
CA ILE A 180 -2.09 8.33 15.89
C ILE A 180 -1.86 9.83 15.75
N ARG A 181 -0.59 10.21 15.88
CA ARG A 181 -0.11 11.57 15.65
C ARG A 181 0.51 11.70 14.27
N SER A 182 1.32 10.72 13.88
CA SER A 182 2.02 10.77 12.60
C SER A 182 2.47 9.39 12.13
N VAL A 183 2.72 9.31 10.82
CA VAL A 183 3.42 8.19 10.18
C VAL A 183 4.62 8.76 9.43
N ARG A 184 5.76 8.06 9.52
CA ARG A 184 6.97 8.36 8.76
C ARG A 184 7.46 7.11 8.04
N PHE A 185 7.93 7.28 6.82
CA PHE A 185 8.51 6.21 6.01
C PHE A 185 10.02 6.38 5.96
N GLU A 186 10.73 5.58 6.75
CA GLU A 186 12.19 5.58 6.82
C GLU A 186 12.75 4.77 5.64
N ARG A 187 13.51 5.44 4.78
CA ARG A 187 14.19 4.90 3.58
C ARG A 187 15.69 5.13 3.66
#